data_AF-A0A843LAL0-F1
#
_entry.id   AF-A0A843LAL0-F1
#
_cell.length_a   1.000
_cell.length_b   1.000
_cell.length_c   1.000
_cell.angle_alpha   90.00
_cell.angle_beta   90.00
_cell.angle_gamma   90.00
#
_symmetry.space_group_name_H-M   'P 1'
#
loop_
_entity.id
_entity.type
_entity.pdbx_description
1 polymer ?
#
loop_
_entity_poly.entity_id
_entity_poly.type
_entity_poly.pdbx_seq_one_letter_code
_entity_poly.pdbx_strand_id
1 'polypeptide(L)'
;VHVTDIAVRGWESPERREVVDYICGIGIDPGVMLAPGRAPAGWRRRYADALRDHLLWLAGLDPAEAAAYLTGPAGIGKRAATEFLAGLDALREEDAGALRENRIVRAITGTPEFEERVRDAGARADEPVTTDIKRLIRAPGSLHGGSGMRVVPLDARDLADFDPLVDAVVFGDREVRVDVKANFTTSLLGNTYALKAGPASVPEALAVFLCCRNMAEIAGGA
;
A
#
# COMPACT_ATOMS: atom_id res chain seq x y z
N VAL A 1 -0.70 13.01 1.71
CA VAL A 1 -0.57 13.78 0.45
C VAL A 1 -1.64 14.85 0.46
N HIS A 2 -1.29 16.11 0.22
CA HIS A 2 -2.26 17.21 0.12
C HIS A 2 -2.23 17.79 -1.30
N VAL A 3 -3.39 18.00 -1.89
CA VAL A 3 -3.54 18.67 -3.19
C VAL A 3 -4.14 20.05 -2.94
N THR A 4 -3.39 21.10 -3.24
CA THR A 4 -3.78 22.51 -2.97
C THR A 4 -4.19 23.27 -4.22
N ASP A 5 -4.35 22.57 -5.35
CA ASP A 5 -4.76 23.16 -6.63
C ASP A 5 -6.14 23.83 -6.50
N ILE A 6 -6.25 25.05 -7.02
CA ILE A 6 -7.47 25.85 -6.96
C ILE A 6 -8.63 25.20 -7.71
N ALA A 7 -8.33 24.44 -8.78
CA ALA A 7 -9.33 23.80 -9.63
C ALA A 7 -10.15 22.72 -8.90
N VAL A 8 -9.59 22.14 -7.82
CA VAL A 8 -10.23 21.05 -7.05
C VAL A 8 -10.65 21.48 -5.64
N ARG A 9 -10.41 22.76 -5.28
CA ARG A 9 -10.69 23.26 -3.93
C ARG A 9 -12.17 23.23 -3.58
N GLY A 10 -13.04 23.48 -4.57
CA GLY A 10 -14.50 23.51 -4.40
C GLY A 10 -15.20 22.16 -4.56
N TRP A 11 -14.45 21.06 -4.69
CA TRP A 11 -15.04 19.72 -4.79
C TRP A 11 -15.68 19.31 -3.47
N GLU A 12 -16.89 18.74 -3.56
CA GLU A 12 -17.64 18.22 -2.43
C GLU A 12 -17.29 16.74 -2.21
N SER A 13 -17.95 16.12 -1.24
CA SER A 13 -17.70 14.72 -0.88
C SER A 13 -17.86 13.73 -2.05
N PRO A 14 -18.88 13.85 -2.94
CA PRO A 14 -19.05 12.92 -4.06
C PRO A 14 -17.89 12.97 -5.06
N GLU A 15 -17.43 14.15 -5.48
CA GLU A 15 -16.32 14.27 -6.43
C GLU A 15 -15.02 13.73 -5.84
N ARG A 16 -14.79 13.97 -4.54
CA ARG A 16 -13.63 13.41 -3.83
C ARG A 16 -13.70 11.89 -3.69
N ARG A 17 -14.91 11.32 -3.62
CA ARG A 17 -15.11 9.87 -3.63
C ARG A 17 -14.67 9.27 -4.95
N GLU A 18 -15.09 9.84 -6.07
CA GLU A 18 -14.65 9.38 -7.40
C GLU A 18 -13.13 9.40 -7.55
N VAL A 19 -12.46 10.41 -6.95
CA VAL A 19 -10.99 10.50 -6.96
C VAL A 19 -10.35 9.41 -6.12
N VAL A 20 -10.83 9.19 -4.89
CA VAL A 20 -10.25 8.16 -4.02
C VAL A 20 -10.51 6.76 -4.57
N ASP A 21 -11.69 6.52 -5.13
CA ASP A 21 -12.05 5.27 -5.80
C ASP A 21 -11.14 5.05 -7.02
N TYR A 22 -10.94 6.08 -7.83
CA TYR A 22 -10.01 6.02 -8.96
C TYR A 22 -8.58 5.70 -8.51
N ILE A 23 -7.99 6.40 -7.52
CA ILE A 23 -6.60 6.11 -7.14
C ILE A 23 -6.45 4.75 -6.45
N CYS A 24 -7.50 4.26 -5.78
CA CYS A 24 -7.52 2.95 -5.12
C CYS A 24 -7.85 1.79 -6.08
N GLY A 25 -8.25 2.07 -7.32
CA GLY A 25 -8.62 1.02 -8.28
C GLY A 25 -9.95 0.36 -7.98
N ILE A 26 -10.90 1.12 -7.42
CA ILE A 26 -12.26 0.67 -7.14
C ILE A 26 -13.10 0.87 -8.40
N GLY A 27 -13.99 -0.09 -8.71
CA GLY A 27 -14.91 0.00 -9.85
C GLY A 27 -14.24 -0.22 -11.22
N ILE A 28 -13.11 -0.93 -11.27
CA ILE A 28 -12.38 -1.19 -12.51
C ILE A 28 -13.09 -2.28 -13.35
N ASP A 29 -13.52 -1.92 -14.55
CA ASP A 29 -14.17 -2.83 -15.50
C ASP A 29 -13.15 -3.48 -16.46
N PRO A 30 -13.00 -4.82 -16.46
CA PRO A 30 -12.10 -5.55 -17.36
C PRO A 30 -12.31 -5.27 -18.86
N GLY A 31 -13.57 -5.15 -19.29
CA GLY A 31 -13.93 -4.92 -20.68
C GLY A 31 -13.52 -3.54 -21.17
N VAL A 32 -13.55 -2.54 -20.30
CA VAL A 32 -13.02 -1.19 -20.56
C VAL A 32 -11.50 -1.18 -20.52
N MET A 33 -10.88 -1.90 -19.56
CA MET A 33 -9.43 -1.90 -19.40
C MET A 33 -8.69 -2.59 -20.53
N LEU A 34 -9.26 -3.67 -21.07
CA LEU A 34 -8.71 -4.44 -22.18
C LEU A 34 -9.31 -4.06 -23.54
N ALA A 35 -10.03 -2.93 -23.63
CA ALA A 35 -10.57 -2.47 -24.90
C ALA A 35 -9.44 -2.10 -25.89
N PRO A 36 -9.54 -2.51 -27.16
CA PRO A 36 -8.54 -2.16 -28.17
C PRO A 36 -8.51 -0.64 -28.39
N GLY A 37 -7.37 -0.11 -28.84
CA GLY A 37 -7.23 1.30 -29.16
C GLY A 37 -5.83 1.86 -28.88
N ARG A 38 -5.78 3.11 -28.41
CA ARG A 38 -4.53 3.80 -28.08
C ARG A 38 -3.72 3.03 -27.04
N ALA A 39 -2.40 3.25 -27.06
CA ALA A 39 -1.48 2.69 -26.08
C ALA A 39 -2.02 2.88 -24.65
N PRO A 40 -2.01 1.81 -23.83
CA PRO A 40 -2.63 1.86 -22.52
C PRO A 40 -1.91 2.87 -21.62
N ALA A 41 -2.69 3.71 -20.94
CA ALA A 41 -2.24 4.68 -19.96
C ALA A 41 -3.14 4.61 -18.71
N GLY A 42 -2.66 5.16 -17.58
CA GLY A 42 -3.40 5.11 -16.31
C GLY A 42 -3.80 3.69 -15.94
N TRP A 43 -5.07 3.48 -15.61
CA TRP A 43 -5.60 2.16 -15.22
C TRP A 43 -5.57 1.12 -16.32
N ARG A 44 -5.70 1.48 -17.60
CA ARG A 44 -5.55 0.50 -18.69
C ARG A 44 -4.16 -0.13 -18.67
N ARG A 45 -3.14 0.69 -18.38
CA ARG A 45 -1.76 0.21 -18.25
C ARG A 45 -1.57 -0.63 -17.00
N ARG A 46 -1.99 -0.13 -15.83
CA ARG A 46 -1.90 -0.87 -14.55
C ARG A 46 -2.59 -2.22 -14.64
N TYR A 47 -3.77 -2.27 -15.24
CA TYR A 47 -4.52 -3.50 -15.45
C TYR A 47 -3.82 -4.47 -16.40
N ALA A 48 -3.33 -3.97 -17.54
CA ALA A 48 -2.60 -4.80 -18.51
C ALA A 48 -1.26 -5.32 -17.94
N ASP A 49 -0.56 -4.50 -17.15
CA ASP A 49 0.65 -4.90 -16.43
C ASP A 49 0.30 -5.98 -15.38
N ALA A 50 -0.75 -5.78 -14.56
CA ALA A 50 -1.21 -6.78 -13.59
C ALA A 50 -1.63 -8.10 -14.24
N LEU A 51 -2.28 -8.05 -15.41
CA LEU A 51 -2.61 -9.25 -16.19
C LEU A 51 -1.34 -9.94 -16.69
N ARG A 52 -0.38 -9.20 -17.26
CA ARG A 52 0.89 -9.77 -17.71
C ARG A 52 1.69 -10.40 -16.57
N ASP A 53 1.76 -9.73 -15.43
CA ASP A 53 2.41 -10.25 -14.23
C ASP A 53 1.71 -11.51 -13.70
N HIS A 54 0.37 -11.56 -13.77
CA HIS A 54 -0.39 -12.75 -13.41
C HIS A 54 -0.11 -13.92 -14.35
N LEU A 55 -0.10 -13.69 -15.66
CA LEU A 55 0.24 -14.71 -16.66
C LEU A 55 1.70 -15.18 -16.52
N LEU A 56 2.64 -14.27 -16.22
CA LEU A 56 4.03 -14.63 -15.95
C LEU A 56 4.16 -15.46 -14.67
N TRP A 57 3.43 -15.12 -13.61
CA TRP A 57 3.38 -15.91 -12.39
C TRP A 57 2.84 -17.32 -12.66
N LEU A 58 1.76 -17.46 -13.43
CA LEU A 58 1.24 -18.77 -13.85
C LEU A 58 2.26 -19.60 -14.63
N ALA A 59 3.02 -18.96 -15.53
CA ALA A 59 4.06 -19.63 -16.32
C ALA A 59 5.24 -20.12 -15.46
N GLY A 60 5.48 -19.49 -14.30
CA GLY A 60 6.55 -19.85 -13.37
C GLY A 60 6.19 -20.93 -12.35
N LEU A 61 4.93 -21.34 -12.26
CA LEU A 61 4.48 -22.40 -11.36
C LEU A 61 4.79 -23.80 -11.93
N ASP A 62 4.79 -24.80 -11.06
CA ASP A 62 4.74 -26.20 -11.51
C ASP A 62 3.44 -26.44 -12.33
N PRO A 63 3.48 -27.18 -13.45
CA PRO A 63 2.31 -27.39 -14.29
C PRO A 63 1.09 -27.97 -13.56
N ALA A 64 1.29 -28.84 -12.56
CA ALA A 64 0.18 -29.41 -11.79
C ALA A 64 -0.44 -28.36 -10.86
N GLU A 65 0.40 -27.50 -10.25
CA GLU A 65 -0.04 -26.38 -9.41
C GLU A 65 -0.79 -25.33 -10.22
N ALA A 66 -0.26 -24.94 -11.38
CA ALA A 66 -0.89 -23.99 -12.29
C ALA A 66 -2.27 -24.50 -12.78
N ALA A 67 -2.35 -25.78 -13.15
CA ALA A 67 -3.60 -26.39 -13.56
C ALA A 67 -4.61 -26.44 -12.39
N ALA A 68 -4.17 -26.80 -11.18
CA ALA A 68 -5.00 -26.79 -9.99
C ALA A 68 -5.57 -25.40 -9.71
N TYR A 69 -4.72 -24.37 -9.78
CA TYR A 69 -5.12 -22.97 -9.63
C TYR A 69 -6.22 -22.58 -10.63
N LEU A 70 -6.03 -22.84 -11.92
CA LEU A 70 -7.04 -22.51 -12.94
C LEU A 70 -8.36 -23.29 -12.76
N THR A 71 -8.29 -24.53 -12.29
CA THR A 71 -9.49 -25.36 -12.07
C THR A 71 -10.28 -25.02 -10.82
N GLY A 72 -9.64 -24.36 -9.83
CA GLY A 72 -10.27 -23.98 -8.57
C GLY A 72 -11.12 -22.71 -8.72
N PRO A 73 -10.63 -21.52 -8.33
CA PRO A 73 -11.43 -20.29 -8.32
C PRO A 73 -12.06 -19.91 -9.66
N ALA A 74 -11.35 -20.12 -10.77
CA ALA A 74 -11.85 -19.77 -12.11
C ALA A 74 -12.79 -20.83 -12.72
N GLY A 75 -12.93 -22.01 -12.08
CA GLY A 75 -13.80 -23.09 -12.55
C GLY A 75 -13.45 -23.62 -13.95
N ILE A 76 -12.19 -23.50 -14.38
CA ILE A 76 -11.77 -23.89 -15.73
C ILE A 76 -11.62 -25.41 -15.79
N GLY A 77 -12.20 -26.06 -16.81
CA GLY A 77 -12.06 -27.50 -16.99
C GLY A 77 -10.59 -27.92 -17.18
N LYS A 78 -10.18 -29.05 -16.57
CA LYS A 78 -8.78 -29.55 -16.58
C LYS A 78 -8.11 -29.54 -17.95
N ARG A 79 -8.84 -29.98 -18.98
CA ARG A 79 -8.35 -29.99 -20.38
C ARG A 79 -8.08 -28.57 -20.88
N ALA A 80 -9.03 -27.66 -20.69
CA ALA A 80 -8.92 -26.27 -21.12
C ALA A 80 -7.79 -25.54 -20.36
N ALA A 81 -7.61 -25.83 -19.07
CA ALA A 81 -6.50 -25.31 -18.28
C ALA A 81 -5.14 -25.78 -18.82
N THR A 82 -5.01 -27.07 -19.14
CA THR A 82 -3.77 -27.63 -19.71
C THR A 82 -3.45 -27.02 -21.08
N GLU A 83 -4.44 -26.93 -21.97
CA GLU A 83 -4.30 -26.32 -23.30
C GLU A 83 -3.91 -24.84 -23.21
N PHE A 84 -4.48 -24.10 -22.25
CA PHE A 84 -4.14 -22.70 -21.99
C PHE A 84 -2.71 -22.52 -21.50
N LEU A 85 -2.29 -23.33 -20.52
CA LEU A 85 -0.93 -23.26 -19.97
C LEU A 85 0.12 -23.59 -21.04
N ALA A 86 -0.17 -24.53 -21.95
CA ALA A 86 0.72 -24.85 -23.07
C ALA A 86 0.87 -23.70 -24.08
N GLY A 87 -0.13 -22.84 -24.22
CA GLY A 87 -0.13 -21.67 -25.11
C GLY A 87 0.25 -20.34 -24.42
N LEU A 88 0.63 -20.38 -23.14
CA LEU A 88 0.74 -19.19 -22.30
C LEU A 88 1.83 -18.22 -22.79
N ASP A 89 2.95 -18.72 -23.28
CA ASP A 89 4.04 -17.87 -23.79
C ASP A 89 3.63 -17.08 -25.04
N ALA A 90 2.87 -17.70 -25.96
CA ALA A 90 2.33 -16.99 -27.11
C ALA A 90 1.28 -15.95 -26.68
N LEU A 91 0.42 -16.31 -25.73
CA LEU A 91 -0.62 -15.43 -25.21
C LEU A 91 -0.06 -14.18 -24.53
N ARG A 92 1.13 -14.25 -23.93
CA ARG A 92 1.78 -13.11 -23.27
C ARG A 92 2.22 -11.99 -24.23
N GLU A 93 2.43 -12.33 -25.50
CA GLU A 93 2.82 -11.40 -26.57
C GLU A 93 1.61 -10.82 -27.33
N GLU A 94 0.40 -11.32 -27.05
CA GLU A 94 -0.84 -10.86 -27.67
C GLU A 94 -1.23 -9.46 -27.18
N ASP A 95 -2.00 -8.74 -28.02
CA ASP A 95 -2.53 -7.44 -27.63
C ASP A 95 -3.70 -7.55 -26.62
N ALA A 96 -4.01 -6.44 -25.96
CA ALA A 96 -5.07 -6.40 -24.95
C ALA A 96 -6.45 -6.81 -25.49
N GLY A 97 -6.75 -6.53 -26.76
CA GLY A 97 -8.00 -6.92 -27.40
C GLY A 97 -8.08 -8.43 -27.62
N ALA A 98 -7.00 -9.06 -28.10
CA ALA A 98 -6.93 -10.51 -28.22
C ALA A 98 -7.04 -11.22 -26.86
N LEU A 99 -6.37 -10.69 -25.83
CA LEU A 99 -6.49 -11.17 -24.45
C LEU A 99 -7.93 -11.07 -23.93
N ARG A 100 -8.63 -9.97 -24.22
CA ARG A 100 -10.04 -9.76 -23.82
C ARG A 100 -10.96 -10.84 -24.38
N GLU A 101 -10.73 -11.30 -25.61
CA GLU A 101 -11.60 -12.30 -26.24
C GLU A 101 -11.31 -13.72 -25.75
N ASN A 102 -10.13 -13.97 -25.18
CA ASN A 102 -9.79 -15.27 -24.61
C ASN A 102 -10.70 -15.62 -23.42
N ARG A 103 -11.42 -16.74 -23.53
CA ARG A 103 -12.38 -17.19 -22.51
C ARG A 103 -11.74 -17.43 -21.15
N ILE A 104 -10.52 -17.96 -21.12
CA ILE A 104 -9.81 -18.27 -19.87
C ILE A 104 -9.27 -16.99 -19.24
N VAL A 105 -8.75 -16.06 -20.04
CA VAL A 105 -8.40 -14.72 -19.54
C VAL A 105 -9.63 -14.05 -18.92
N ARG A 106 -10.79 -14.09 -19.57
CA ARG A 106 -12.04 -13.57 -19.00
C ARG A 106 -12.41 -14.23 -17.66
N ALA A 107 -12.27 -15.55 -17.58
CA ALA A 107 -12.51 -16.28 -16.34
C ALA A 107 -11.55 -15.84 -15.22
N ILE A 108 -10.25 -15.71 -15.51
CA ILE A 108 -9.23 -15.21 -14.59
C ILE A 108 -9.58 -13.79 -14.13
N THR A 109 -9.86 -12.88 -15.07
CA THR A 109 -10.15 -11.47 -14.77
C THR A 109 -11.43 -11.26 -13.97
N GLY A 110 -12.33 -12.25 -13.94
CA GLY A 110 -13.56 -12.23 -13.14
C GLY A 110 -13.39 -12.83 -11.75
N THR A 111 -12.19 -13.26 -11.35
CA THR A 111 -11.94 -13.82 -10.01
C THR A 111 -11.65 -12.71 -8.99
N PRO A 112 -12.10 -12.85 -7.73
CA PRO A 112 -11.75 -11.93 -6.64
C PRO A 112 -10.23 -11.82 -6.42
N GLU A 113 -9.50 -12.90 -6.64
CA GLU A 113 -8.04 -12.94 -6.50
C GLU A 113 -7.35 -12.05 -7.55
N PHE A 114 -7.88 -12.02 -8.78
CA PHE A 114 -7.35 -11.11 -9.80
C PHE A 114 -7.75 -9.66 -9.51
N GLU A 115 -8.97 -9.41 -9.04
CA GLU A 115 -9.40 -8.08 -8.63
C GLU A 115 -8.49 -7.51 -7.51
N GLU A 116 -8.11 -8.33 -6.53
CA GLU A 116 -7.16 -7.94 -5.49
C GLU A 116 -5.78 -7.56 -6.06
N ARG A 117 -5.26 -8.33 -7.02
CA ARG A 117 -4.00 -7.99 -7.70
C ARG A 117 -4.07 -6.66 -8.45
N VAL A 118 -5.21 -6.35 -9.07
CA VAL A 118 -5.42 -5.04 -9.71
C VAL A 118 -5.47 -3.93 -8.65
N ARG A 119 -6.15 -4.16 -7.52
CA ARG A 119 -6.20 -3.19 -6.41
C ARG A 119 -4.84 -2.94 -5.77
N ASP A 120 -3.95 -3.93 -5.75
CA ASP A 120 -2.56 -3.75 -5.29
C ASP A 120 -1.73 -2.82 -6.19
N ALA A 121 -2.12 -2.65 -7.46
CA ALA A 121 -1.55 -1.62 -8.33
C ALA A 121 -2.10 -0.21 -8.01
N GLY A 122 -3.10 -0.08 -7.13
CA GLY A 122 -3.67 1.17 -6.66
C GLY A 122 -2.99 1.72 -5.41
N ALA A 123 -3.40 2.92 -5.00
CA ALA A 123 -3.03 3.49 -3.72
C ALA A 123 -3.84 2.85 -2.58
N ARG A 124 -3.22 2.65 -1.42
CA ARG A 124 -3.92 2.25 -0.18
C ARG A 124 -4.28 3.49 0.62
N ALA A 125 -5.26 4.25 0.13
CA ALA A 125 -5.73 5.46 0.78
C ALA A 125 -6.90 5.19 1.74
N ASP A 126 -7.03 6.02 2.78
CA ASP A 126 -8.17 6.02 3.70
C ASP A 126 -9.29 6.89 3.09
N GLU A 127 -10.37 6.26 2.63
CA GLU A 127 -11.50 6.93 1.95
C GLU A 127 -12.13 8.05 2.82
N PRO A 128 -12.49 7.79 4.09
CA PRO A 128 -12.97 8.82 5.01
C PRO A 128 -12.09 10.07 5.13
N VAL A 129 -10.76 9.97 4.98
CA VAL A 129 -9.86 11.13 5.03
C VAL A 129 -9.99 11.99 3.79
N THR A 130 -10.29 11.38 2.64
CA THR A 130 -10.37 12.06 1.35
C THR A 130 -11.75 12.65 1.10
N THR A 131 -12.82 11.96 1.52
CA THR A 131 -14.21 12.35 1.26
C THR A 131 -14.76 13.36 2.27
N ASP A 132 -14.16 13.48 3.45
CA ASP A 132 -14.54 14.45 4.47
C ASP A 132 -13.99 15.86 4.16
N ILE A 133 -14.88 16.76 3.73
CA ILE A 133 -14.54 18.15 3.39
C ILE A 133 -14.26 19.03 4.62
N LYS A 134 -14.50 18.53 5.84
CA LYS A 134 -14.28 19.25 7.11
C LYS A 134 -13.17 18.60 7.95
N ARG A 135 -12.34 17.75 7.33
CA ARG A 135 -11.32 16.97 8.01
C ARG A 135 -10.28 17.87 8.69
N LEU A 136 -9.97 17.57 9.95
CA LEU A 136 -8.82 18.13 10.63
C LEU A 136 -7.55 17.39 10.19
N ILE A 137 -6.59 18.15 9.68
CA ILE A 137 -5.30 17.64 9.25
C ILE A 137 -4.24 18.07 10.27
N ARG A 138 -3.28 17.18 10.53
CA ARG A 138 -2.21 17.45 11.48
C ARG A 138 -1.35 18.61 10.98
N ALA A 139 -1.11 19.60 11.85
CA ALA A 139 -0.37 20.80 11.47
C ALA A 139 1.10 20.47 11.13
N PRO A 140 1.62 20.91 9.97
CA PRO A 140 3.04 20.89 9.65
C PRO A 140 3.91 21.41 10.81
N GLY A 141 4.97 20.69 11.15
CA GLY A 141 5.90 21.05 12.23
C GLY A 141 5.44 20.72 13.65
N SER A 142 4.16 20.35 13.86
CA SER A 142 3.67 19.89 15.17
C SER A 142 4.24 18.54 15.57
N LEU A 143 4.12 18.17 16.86
CA LEU A 143 4.48 16.84 17.36
C LEU A 143 3.28 15.88 17.32
N HIS A 144 3.51 14.68 16.81
CA HIS A 144 2.53 13.61 16.82
C HIS A 144 2.45 12.96 18.21
N GLY A 145 1.34 13.14 18.91
CA GLY A 145 1.15 12.63 20.27
C GLY A 145 1.32 11.10 20.46
N GLY A 146 1.22 10.29 19.40
CA GLY A 146 1.43 8.84 19.46
C GLY A 146 2.89 8.39 19.24
N SER A 147 3.80 9.32 18.96
CA SER A 147 5.23 8.99 18.73
C SER A 147 6.22 10.00 19.28
N GLY A 148 5.79 11.24 19.57
CA GLY A 148 6.69 12.35 19.84
C GLY A 148 7.45 12.87 18.61
N MET A 149 7.22 12.30 17.42
CA MET A 149 7.89 12.71 16.19
C MET A 149 7.22 13.94 15.56
N ARG A 150 8.00 14.75 14.86
CA ARG A 150 7.54 15.93 14.13
C ARG A 150 6.79 15.54 12.86
N VAL A 151 5.73 16.28 12.54
CA VAL A 151 5.08 16.25 11.24
C VAL A 151 5.95 16.97 10.23
N VAL A 152 6.77 16.22 9.49
CA VAL A 152 7.68 16.76 8.48
C VAL A 152 6.94 16.91 7.14
N PRO A 153 6.80 18.13 6.59
CA PRO A 153 6.37 18.32 5.22
C PRO A 153 7.42 17.76 4.26
N LEU A 154 6.99 17.02 3.25
CA LEU A 154 7.87 16.42 2.25
C LEU A 154 7.37 16.72 0.85
N ASP A 155 8.28 17.08 -0.05
CA ASP A 155 8.02 17.06 -1.48
C ASP A 155 8.15 15.63 -2.01
N ALA A 156 7.49 15.35 -3.14
CA ALA A 156 7.52 14.01 -3.74
C ALA A 156 8.93 13.52 -4.10
N ARG A 157 9.85 14.44 -4.42
CA ARG A 157 11.25 14.13 -4.75
C ARG A 157 12.08 13.70 -3.53
N ASP A 158 11.71 14.15 -2.33
CA ASP A 158 12.46 13.88 -1.10
C ASP A 158 11.97 12.59 -0.41
N LEU A 159 10.85 12.02 -0.87
CA LEU A 159 10.21 10.87 -0.24
C LEU A 159 11.11 9.62 -0.22
N ALA A 160 11.93 9.42 -1.25
CA ALA A 160 12.78 8.23 -1.35
C ALA A 160 13.91 8.23 -0.31
N ASP A 161 14.37 9.40 0.11
CA ASP A 161 15.51 9.58 1.00
C ASP A 161 15.11 9.85 2.46
N PHE A 162 13.81 10.02 2.72
CA PHE A 162 13.29 10.34 4.06
C PHE A 162 13.28 9.11 4.99
N ASP A 163 13.98 9.21 6.11
CA ASP A 163 13.92 8.23 7.20
C ASP A 163 13.15 8.83 8.41
N PRO A 164 11.90 8.40 8.67
CA PRO A 164 11.12 8.93 9.79
C PRO A 164 11.73 8.62 11.16
N LEU A 165 12.57 7.60 11.29
CA LEU A 165 13.23 7.24 12.54
C LEU A 165 14.48 8.09 12.81
N VAL A 166 14.81 9.00 11.88
CA VAL A 166 15.90 9.98 11.97
C VAL A 166 15.36 11.39 11.77
N ASP A 167 14.79 11.70 10.60
CA ASP A 167 14.43 13.05 10.16
C ASP A 167 13.22 13.66 10.88
N ALA A 168 12.33 12.79 11.39
CA ALA A 168 11.16 13.20 12.18
C ALA A 168 11.44 13.27 13.68
N VAL A 169 12.62 12.85 14.14
CA VAL A 169 13.00 12.87 15.55
C VAL A 169 13.54 14.26 15.90
N VAL A 170 13.01 14.87 16.96
CA VAL A 170 13.38 16.24 17.37
C VAL A 170 14.04 16.32 18.74
N PHE A 171 13.94 15.26 19.53
CA PHE A 171 14.54 15.17 20.86
C PHE A 171 15.96 14.62 20.75
N GLY A 172 16.79 14.98 21.73
CA GLY A 172 18.21 14.61 21.72
C GLY A 172 18.49 13.23 22.31
N ASP A 173 19.76 13.01 22.59
CA ASP A 173 20.30 11.79 23.20
C ASP A 173 20.55 11.91 24.71
N ARG A 174 20.15 13.04 25.31
CA ARG A 174 20.25 13.26 26.76
C ARG A 174 19.65 12.08 27.51
N GLU A 175 20.36 11.58 28.50
CA GLU A 175 19.91 10.43 29.26
C GLU A 175 18.67 10.80 30.12
N VAL A 176 17.63 9.97 30.02
CA VAL A 176 16.37 10.09 30.76
C VAL A 176 16.03 8.74 31.39
N ARG A 177 15.65 8.76 32.67
CA ARG A 177 15.16 7.57 33.37
C ARG A 177 13.69 7.34 33.07
N VAL A 178 13.36 6.10 32.74
CA VAL A 178 12.00 5.64 32.48
C VAL A 178 11.71 4.34 33.22
N ASP A 179 10.45 4.06 33.49
CA ASP A 179 9.97 2.74 33.92
C ASP A 179 9.26 2.05 32.76
N VAL A 180 9.88 0.99 32.23
CA VAL A 180 9.42 0.28 31.03
C VAL A 180 8.38 -0.77 31.43
N LYS A 181 7.19 -0.72 30.81
CA LYS A 181 6.05 -1.57 31.19
C LYS A 181 6.18 -3.04 30.77
N ALA A 182 6.87 -3.29 29.67
CA ALA A 182 7.05 -4.64 29.11
C ALA A 182 8.34 -4.71 28.28
N ASN A 183 8.88 -5.91 28.10
CA ASN A 183 10.01 -6.12 27.20
C ASN A 183 9.67 -5.58 25.80
N PHE A 184 10.52 -4.72 25.26
CA PHE A 184 10.25 -4.00 24.02
C PHE A 184 11.54 -3.84 23.23
N THR A 185 11.47 -4.11 21.92
CA THR A 185 12.60 -3.90 21.00
C THR A 185 12.19 -2.90 19.95
N THR A 186 13.01 -1.88 19.72
CA THR A 186 12.73 -0.85 18.72
C THR A 186 14.01 -0.24 18.16
N SER A 187 13.90 0.46 17.03
CA SER A 187 14.99 1.21 16.43
C SER A 187 14.65 2.69 16.38
N LEU A 188 15.61 3.54 16.70
CA LEU A 188 15.48 5.00 16.65
C LEU A 188 16.86 5.63 16.50
N LEU A 189 17.00 6.67 15.67
CA LEU A 189 18.27 7.35 15.41
C LEU A 189 19.41 6.37 15.04
N GLY A 190 19.12 5.42 14.15
CA GLY A 190 20.10 4.42 13.69
C GLY A 190 20.54 3.35 14.70
N ASN A 191 20.00 3.37 15.92
CA ASN A 191 20.32 2.41 16.98
C ASN A 191 19.15 1.45 17.23
N THR A 192 19.45 0.21 17.59
CA THR A 192 18.46 -0.77 18.07
C THR A 192 18.55 -0.93 19.58
N TYR A 193 17.42 -0.80 20.25
CA TYR A 193 17.30 -0.87 21.70
C TYR A 193 16.47 -2.08 22.08
N ALA A 194 17.02 -2.94 22.92
CA ALA A 194 16.32 -4.06 23.55
C ALA A 194 16.13 -3.74 25.04
N LEU A 195 14.91 -3.35 25.41
CA LEU A 195 14.57 -2.94 26.76
C LEU A 195 13.86 -4.06 27.50
N LYS A 196 14.19 -4.24 28.78
CA LYS A 196 13.47 -5.12 29.70
C LYS A 196 12.48 -4.31 30.51
N ALA A 197 11.42 -4.95 31.00
CA ALA A 197 10.51 -4.33 31.94
C ALA A 197 11.24 -3.86 33.21
N GLY A 198 10.82 -2.70 33.74
CA GLY A 198 11.40 -2.03 34.90
C GLY A 198 12.23 -0.78 34.55
N PRO A 199 12.97 -0.24 35.54
CA PRO A 199 13.72 1.00 35.37
C PRO A 199 14.86 0.89 34.34
N ALA A 200 14.96 1.88 33.46
CA ALA A 200 16.04 2.00 32.48
C ALA A 200 16.44 3.47 32.26
N SER A 201 17.72 3.71 31.94
CA SER A 201 18.20 4.99 31.38
C SER A 201 18.25 4.85 29.87
N VAL A 202 17.57 5.74 29.15
CA VAL A 202 17.50 5.75 27.68
C VAL A 202 17.68 7.18 27.14
N PRO A 203 18.08 7.34 25.86
CA PRO A 203 18.07 8.63 25.18
C PRO A 203 16.70 9.32 25.27
N GLU A 204 16.67 10.63 25.40
CA GLU A 204 15.43 11.43 25.51
C GLU A 204 14.46 11.17 24.36
N ALA A 205 14.95 11.06 23.13
CA ALA A 205 14.14 10.68 21.97
C ALA A 205 13.42 9.35 22.16
N LEU A 206 14.12 8.33 22.69
CA LEU A 206 13.55 7.03 22.96
C LEU A 206 12.57 7.09 24.14
N ALA A 207 12.89 7.84 25.19
CA ALA A 207 11.99 8.04 26.33
C ALA A 207 10.64 8.62 25.88
N VAL A 208 10.64 9.71 25.12
CA VAL A 208 9.41 10.32 24.60
C VAL A 208 8.65 9.35 23.70
N PHE A 209 9.33 8.66 22.80
CA PHE A 209 8.71 7.67 21.91
C PHE A 209 7.99 6.57 22.70
N LEU A 210 8.64 6.01 23.72
CA LEU A 210 8.06 4.97 24.58
C LEU A 210 6.86 5.50 25.37
N CYS A 211 6.96 6.70 25.94
CA CYS A 211 5.85 7.32 26.67
C CYS A 211 4.64 7.57 25.77
N CYS A 212 4.85 8.12 24.57
CA CYS A 212 3.80 8.33 23.59
C CYS A 212 3.13 7.03 23.12
N ARG A 213 3.86 5.91 23.14
CA ARG A 213 3.33 4.56 22.85
C ARG A 213 2.76 3.84 24.06
N ASN A 214 2.71 4.49 25.22
CA ASN A 214 2.30 3.90 26.49
C ASN A 214 3.14 2.64 26.85
N MET A 215 4.41 2.61 26.45
CA MET A 215 5.36 1.52 26.73
C MET A 215 6.27 1.81 27.92
N ALA A 216 6.35 3.08 28.35
CA ALA A 216 7.10 3.48 29.54
C ALA A 216 6.51 4.75 30.15
N GLU A 217 6.86 5.03 31.41
CA GLU A 217 6.58 6.29 32.10
C GLU A 217 7.90 6.97 32.51
N ILE A 218 7.92 8.29 32.61
CA ILE A 218 9.11 9.01 33.10
C ILE A 218 9.31 8.67 34.57
N ALA A 219 10.45 8.09 34.92
CA ALA A 219 10.74 7.72 36.29
C ALA A 219 10.91 8.98 37.16
N GLY A 220 10.10 9.11 38.22
CA GLY A 220 10.09 10.28 39.10
C GLY A 220 9.13 11.40 38.67
N GLY A 221 8.27 11.15 37.67
CA GLY A 221 7.11 11.99 37.37
C GLY A 221 5.89 11.57 38.21
N ALA A 222 5.74 12.23 39.36
CA ALA A 222 4.80 11.97 40.47
C ALA A 222 5.23 10.86 41.44
#